data_AF-A0A6P2FKN5-F1
#
_entry.id   AF-A0A6P2FKN5-F1
#
_cell.length_a   1.000
_cell.length_b   1.000
_cell.length_c   1.000
_cell.angle_alpha   90.00
_cell.angle_beta   90.00
_cell.angle_gamma   90.00
#
_symmetry.space_group_name_H-M   'P 1'
#
loop_
_entity.id
_entity.type
_entity.pdbx_description
1 polymer ?
#
loop_
_entity_poly.entity_id
_entity_poly.type
_entity_poly.pdbx_seq_one_letter_code
_entity_poly.pdbx_strand_id
1 'polypeptide(L)'
;MNPKRDVSRLQERRAQSGVGRRLHEASQLPYTLRQDAQAHWGAGVELAAPRENGCYTGPVISSGAYLVQRVGEKSVVVHRLTDVDVSANDNLRRRASENRLSGVQMQIRYVGASAEARFHDPERAAIEEIFGRIHRAAEERLGKDTGTDSYGVFARQLDEVKQALIEKLRPCPSPSSATRATAARYSRWVARCP
;
A
#
# COMPACT_ATOMS: atom_id res chain seq x y z
N MET A 1 -31.00 -7.72 -29.83
CA MET A 1 -30.02 -7.60 -28.73
C MET A 1 -29.34 -8.95 -28.55
N ASN A 2 -28.02 -9.05 -28.70
CA ASN A 2 -27.31 -10.34 -28.74
C ASN A 2 -26.36 -10.45 -27.53
N PRO A 3 -26.66 -11.31 -26.53
CA PRO A 3 -25.98 -11.31 -25.23
C PRO A 3 -24.51 -11.75 -25.29
N LYS A 4 -24.06 -12.39 -26.39
CA LYS A 4 -22.67 -12.84 -26.54
C LYS A 4 -21.67 -11.72 -26.86
N ARG A 5 -22.12 -10.61 -27.47
CA ARG A 5 -21.26 -9.45 -27.77
C ARG A 5 -20.93 -8.61 -26.53
N ASP A 6 -21.80 -8.61 -25.52
CA ASP A 6 -21.61 -7.83 -24.28
C ASP A 6 -20.57 -8.49 -23.35
N VAL A 7 -20.57 -9.83 -23.27
CA VAL A 7 -19.55 -10.57 -22.50
C VAL A 7 -18.16 -10.39 -23.10
N SER A 8 -18.07 -10.36 -24.43
CA SER A 8 -16.82 -10.17 -25.17
C SER A 8 -16.25 -8.75 -24.94
N ARG A 9 -17.08 -7.71 -24.94
CA ARG A 9 -16.66 -6.34 -24.60
C ARG A 9 -16.24 -6.17 -23.14
N LEU A 10 -16.87 -6.88 -22.20
CA LEU A 10 -16.44 -6.89 -20.80
C LEU A 10 -15.13 -7.65 -20.61
N GLN A 11 -14.87 -8.71 -21.40
CA GLN A 11 -13.59 -9.42 -21.44
C GLN A 11 -12.47 -8.58 -22.08
N GLU A 12 -12.76 -7.84 -23.16
CA GLU A 12 -11.83 -6.91 -23.81
C GLU A 12 -11.48 -5.71 -22.90
N ARG A 13 -12.45 -5.18 -22.14
CA ARG A 13 -12.19 -4.13 -21.13
C ARG A 13 -11.38 -4.64 -19.93
N ARG A 14 -11.46 -5.93 -19.59
CA ARG A 14 -10.61 -6.58 -18.57
C ARG A 14 -9.19 -6.84 -19.09
N ALA A 15 -9.03 -7.17 -20.36
CA ALA A 15 -7.72 -7.27 -21.00
C ALA A 15 -7.01 -5.90 -21.05
N GLN A 16 -7.76 -4.80 -21.16
CA GLN A 16 -7.22 -3.43 -21.10
C GLN A 16 -6.82 -2.94 -19.70
N SER A 17 -7.22 -3.64 -18.62
CA SER A 17 -6.77 -3.29 -17.26
C SER A 17 -5.47 -3.99 -16.85
N GLY A 18 -4.90 -4.88 -17.68
CA GLY A 18 -3.65 -5.60 -17.41
C GLY A 18 -3.71 -6.63 -16.27
N VAL A 19 -4.85 -6.75 -15.57
CA VAL A 19 -5.06 -7.64 -14.43
C VAL A 19 -5.41 -9.05 -14.92
N GLY A 20 -4.55 -10.03 -14.60
CA GLY A 20 -4.67 -11.40 -15.07
C GLY A 20 -5.52 -12.32 -14.18
N ARG A 21 -5.22 -13.62 -14.21
CA ARG A 21 -5.98 -14.66 -13.48
C ARG A 21 -5.76 -14.57 -11.98
N ARG A 22 -6.61 -15.25 -11.20
CA ARG A 22 -6.41 -15.42 -9.75
C ARG A 22 -5.18 -16.31 -9.51
N LEU A 23 -4.38 -15.96 -8.52
CA LEU A 23 -3.11 -16.64 -8.20
C LEU A 23 -3.31 -17.93 -7.40
N HIS A 24 -4.43 -18.06 -6.71
CA HIS A 24 -4.85 -19.30 -6.04
C HIS A 24 -6.37 -19.33 -5.88
N GLU A 25 -6.90 -20.50 -5.51
CA GLU A 25 -8.32 -20.68 -5.26
C GLU A 25 -8.69 -20.38 -3.81
N ALA A 26 -9.88 -19.83 -3.59
CA ALA A 26 -10.36 -19.53 -2.24
C ALA A 26 -10.57 -20.79 -1.39
N SER A 27 -10.77 -21.95 -2.03
CA SER A 27 -10.87 -23.26 -1.36
C SER A 27 -9.55 -23.75 -0.77
N GLN A 28 -8.41 -23.21 -1.22
CA GLN A 28 -7.08 -23.55 -0.71
C GLN A 28 -6.71 -22.76 0.55
N LEU A 29 -7.53 -21.79 0.94
CA LEU A 29 -7.26 -20.95 2.08
C LEU A 29 -7.67 -21.64 3.39
N PRO A 30 -6.83 -21.60 4.44
CA PRO A 30 -7.21 -22.08 5.76
C PRO A 30 -8.48 -21.41 6.27
N TYR A 31 -9.37 -22.20 6.88
CA TYR A 31 -10.65 -21.70 7.42
C TYR A 31 -10.44 -20.62 8.50
N THR A 32 -9.34 -20.72 9.25
CA THR A 32 -8.96 -19.76 10.29
C THR A 32 -8.81 -18.33 9.75
N LEU A 33 -8.37 -18.14 8.50
CA LEU A 33 -8.22 -16.81 7.91
C LEU A 33 -9.56 -16.09 7.76
N ARG A 34 -10.63 -16.82 7.49
CA ARG A 34 -11.99 -16.24 7.43
C ARG A 34 -12.43 -15.80 8.82
N GLN A 35 -12.14 -16.58 9.85
CA GLN A 35 -12.47 -16.24 11.23
C GLN A 35 -11.70 -15.01 11.71
N ASP A 36 -10.40 -14.93 11.42
CA ASP A 36 -9.56 -13.77 11.75
C ASP A 36 -10.07 -12.50 11.06
N ALA A 37 -10.41 -12.59 9.78
CA ALA A 37 -10.96 -11.46 9.03
C ALA A 37 -12.31 -10.99 9.58
N GLN A 38 -13.20 -11.93 9.93
CA GLN A 38 -14.50 -11.63 10.52
C GLN A 38 -14.39 -11.04 11.93
N ALA A 39 -13.45 -11.54 12.74
CA ALA A 39 -13.20 -11.01 14.08
C ALA A 39 -12.70 -9.56 14.03
N HIS A 40 -11.93 -9.20 13.00
CA HIS A 40 -11.33 -7.88 12.89
C HIS A 40 -12.19 -6.85 12.13
N TRP A 41 -12.97 -7.27 11.12
CA TRP A 41 -13.76 -6.33 10.28
C TRP A 41 -15.27 -6.59 10.28
N GLY A 42 -15.72 -7.57 11.06
CA GLY A 42 -17.14 -7.89 11.23
C GLY A 42 -17.64 -8.99 10.30
N ALA A 43 -18.89 -9.39 10.54
CA ALA A 43 -19.57 -10.40 9.75
C ALA A 43 -19.81 -9.91 8.31
N GLY A 44 -19.72 -10.83 7.34
CA GLY A 44 -20.00 -10.54 5.93
C GLY A 44 -18.80 -10.14 5.08
N VAL A 45 -17.57 -10.33 5.57
CA VAL A 45 -16.38 -10.22 4.72
C VAL A 45 -16.29 -11.36 3.70
N GLU A 46 -15.97 -10.99 2.46
CA GLU A 46 -15.79 -11.90 1.34
C GLU A 46 -14.29 -12.02 1.04
N LEU A 47 -13.76 -13.24 1.19
CA LEU A 47 -12.37 -13.54 0.91
C LEU A 47 -12.18 -13.86 -0.58
N ALA A 48 -11.21 -13.20 -1.19
CA ALA A 48 -10.78 -13.43 -2.55
C ALA A 48 -9.26 -13.63 -2.63
N ALA A 49 -8.82 -14.35 -3.65
CA ALA A 49 -7.40 -14.44 -3.98
C ALA A 49 -6.96 -13.21 -4.80
N PRO A 50 -5.70 -12.77 -4.64
CA PRO A 50 -5.09 -11.77 -5.50
C PRO A 50 -5.03 -12.28 -6.94
N ARG A 51 -4.97 -11.33 -7.86
CA ARG A 51 -4.84 -11.54 -9.29
C ARG A 51 -3.46 -11.13 -9.76
N GLU A 52 -3.02 -11.75 -10.85
CA GLU A 52 -1.83 -11.32 -11.58
C GLU A 52 -1.94 -9.83 -11.92
N ASN A 53 -0.85 -9.09 -11.72
CA ASN A 53 -0.78 -7.64 -11.93
C ASN A 53 -1.81 -6.82 -11.15
N GLY A 54 -2.42 -7.38 -10.10
CA GLY A 54 -3.36 -6.68 -9.22
C GLY A 54 -2.65 -5.68 -8.30
N CYS A 55 -3.30 -4.56 -8.00
CA CYS A 55 -2.84 -3.59 -7.01
C CYS A 55 -3.90 -3.45 -5.91
N TYR A 56 -3.50 -3.70 -4.67
CA TYR A 56 -4.38 -3.77 -3.52
C TYR A 56 -3.91 -2.80 -2.45
N THR A 57 -4.82 -2.01 -1.91
CA THR A 57 -4.51 -0.96 -0.94
C THR A 57 -5.49 -1.04 0.22
N GLY A 58 -4.97 -0.93 1.45
CA GLY A 58 -5.78 -0.93 2.66
C GLY A 58 -5.08 -1.61 3.84
N PRO A 59 -5.78 -1.72 4.97
CA PRO A 59 -5.21 -2.25 6.19
C PRO A 59 -5.04 -3.76 6.09
N VAL A 60 -3.93 -4.27 6.64
CA VAL A 60 -3.63 -5.70 6.64
C VAL A 60 -3.69 -6.32 8.04
N ILE A 61 -3.89 -7.62 8.08
CA ILE A 61 -3.74 -8.48 9.25
C ILE A 61 -2.73 -9.56 8.87
N SER A 62 -1.74 -9.77 9.73
CA SER A 62 -0.83 -10.91 9.61
C SER A 62 -1.43 -12.13 10.29
N SER A 63 -1.59 -13.23 9.54
CA SER A 63 -2.07 -14.51 10.08
C SER A 63 -1.28 -15.68 9.48
N GLY A 64 -0.32 -16.17 10.26
CA GLY A 64 0.56 -17.27 9.86
C GLY A 64 1.35 -16.95 8.60
N ALA A 65 1.18 -17.77 7.56
CA ALA A 65 1.84 -17.62 6.27
C ALA A 65 1.10 -16.65 5.30
N TYR A 66 0.13 -15.89 5.79
CA TYR A 66 -0.74 -15.06 4.97
C TYR A 66 -0.82 -13.61 5.47
N LEU A 67 -0.96 -12.70 4.52
CA LEU A 67 -1.42 -11.33 4.77
C LEU A 67 -2.85 -11.21 4.29
N VAL A 68 -3.75 -10.85 5.19
CA VAL A 68 -5.16 -10.64 4.89
C VAL A 68 -5.38 -9.13 4.79
N GLN A 69 -5.78 -8.64 3.62
CA GLN A 69 -5.91 -7.21 3.35
C GLN A 69 -7.36 -6.83 3.06
N ARG A 70 -7.89 -5.82 3.76
CA ARG A 70 -9.19 -5.25 3.41
C ARG A 70 -9.02 -4.23 2.29
N VAL A 71 -9.69 -4.46 1.16
CA VAL A 71 -9.58 -3.63 -0.06
C VAL A 71 -10.89 -2.93 -0.42
N GLY A 72 -11.96 -3.21 0.34
CA GLY A 72 -13.26 -2.55 0.23
C GLY A 72 -14.07 -2.78 1.50
N GLU A 73 -15.31 -2.30 1.53
CA GLU A 73 -16.15 -2.40 2.72
C GLU A 73 -16.32 -3.86 3.20
N LYS A 74 -16.57 -4.78 2.26
CA LYS A 74 -16.71 -6.21 2.53
C LYS A 74 -15.65 -7.08 1.83
N SER A 75 -14.84 -6.49 0.96
CA SER A 75 -13.89 -7.25 0.14
C SER A 75 -12.55 -7.39 0.86
N VAL A 76 -12.10 -8.63 1.00
CA VAL A 76 -10.82 -8.99 1.63
C VAL A 76 -10.01 -9.82 0.65
N VAL A 77 -8.74 -9.46 0.44
CA VAL A 77 -7.80 -10.18 -0.40
C VAL A 77 -6.79 -10.90 0.49
N VAL A 78 -6.54 -12.17 0.20
CA VAL A 78 -5.62 -13.00 0.98
C VAL A 78 -4.36 -13.27 0.19
N HIS A 79 -3.25 -12.72 0.64
CA HIS A 79 -1.94 -12.86 0.02
C HIS A 79 -1.15 -13.97 0.73
N ARG A 80 -0.41 -14.79 -0.01
CA ARG A 80 0.60 -15.65 0.59
C ARG A 80 1.84 -14.81 0.85
N LEU A 81 2.38 -14.89 2.06
CA LEU A 81 3.57 -14.10 2.42
C LEU A 81 4.79 -14.48 1.57
N THR A 82 4.86 -15.71 1.07
CA THR A 82 5.90 -16.19 0.14
C THR A 82 5.90 -15.45 -1.20
N ASP A 83 4.76 -14.89 -1.60
CA ASP A 83 4.59 -14.24 -2.90
C ASP A 83 4.79 -12.71 -2.79
N VAL A 84 4.97 -12.18 -1.56
CA VAL A 84 5.02 -10.75 -1.26
C VAL A 84 6.41 -10.38 -0.76
N ASP A 85 7.12 -9.58 -1.55
CA ASP A 85 8.39 -8.99 -1.16
C ASP A 85 8.17 -7.80 -0.21
N VAL A 86 8.59 -7.99 1.04
CA VAL A 86 8.61 -6.97 2.10
C VAL A 86 10.00 -6.38 2.32
N SER A 87 11.00 -6.81 1.55
CA SER A 87 12.41 -6.44 1.72
C SER A 87 12.76 -5.06 1.16
N ALA A 88 11.92 -4.50 0.29
CA ALA A 88 12.09 -3.17 -0.30
C ALA A 88 12.14 -2.02 0.74
N ASN A 89 11.76 -2.29 2.00
CA ASN A 89 11.82 -1.31 3.09
C ASN A 89 12.26 -1.99 4.40
N ASP A 90 13.38 -1.55 4.97
CA ASP A 90 13.95 -2.12 6.21
C ASP A 90 12.99 -2.11 7.39
N ASN A 91 12.17 -1.06 7.53
CA ASN A 91 11.17 -0.97 8.58
C ASN A 91 10.03 -1.97 8.33
N LEU A 92 9.61 -2.11 7.07
CA LEU A 92 8.59 -3.10 6.70
C LEU A 92 9.08 -4.52 6.97
N ARG A 93 10.31 -4.84 6.53
CA ARG A 93 10.99 -6.11 6.80
C ARG A 93 11.07 -6.41 8.29
N ARG A 94 11.48 -5.42 9.11
CA ARG A 94 11.53 -5.56 10.56
C ARG A 94 10.16 -5.83 11.18
N ARG A 95 9.12 -5.08 10.77
CA ARG A 95 7.75 -5.33 11.24
C ARG A 95 7.24 -6.70 10.82
N ALA A 96 7.56 -7.15 9.61
CA ALA A 96 7.23 -8.49 9.15
C ALA A 96 7.86 -9.56 10.05
N SER A 97 9.15 -9.45 10.36
CA SER A 97 9.85 -10.41 11.25
C SER A 97 9.34 -10.40 12.69
N GLU A 98 8.85 -9.26 13.17
CA GLU A 98 8.28 -9.12 14.52
C GLU A 98 6.78 -9.49 14.56
N ASN A 99 6.19 -9.91 13.43
CA ASN A 99 4.74 -10.15 13.25
C ASN A 99 3.86 -8.93 13.61
N ARG A 100 4.36 -7.73 13.30
CA ARG A 100 3.75 -6.42 13.61
C ARG A 100 3.20 -5.72 12.37
N LEU A 101 2.74 -6.50 11.37
CA LEU A 101 2.09 -5.96 10.19
C LEU A 101 0.58 -5.75 10.39
N SER A 102 -0.04 -6.40 11.38
CA SER A 102 -1.47 -6.23 11.66
C SER A 102 -1.82 -4.77 12.01
N GLY A 103 -2.86 -4.24 11.37
CA GLY A 103 -3.32 -2.85 11.50
C GLY A 103 -2.56 -1.84 10.64
N VAL A 104 -1.51 -2.26 9.92
CA VAL A 104 -0.73 -1.36 9.06
C VAL A 104 -1.47 -1.13 7.74
N GLN A 105 -1.51 0.13 7.29
CA GLN A 105 -1.95 0.48 5.94
C GLN A 105 -0.86 0.14 4.92
N MET A 106 -1.19 -0.71 3.96
CA MET A 106 -0.23 -1.20 2.97
C MET A 106 -0.78 -1.09 1.55
N GLN A 107 0.14 -0.96 0.59
CA GLN A 107 -0.09 -1.19 -0.83
C GLN A 107 0.70 -2.44 -1.23
N ILE A 108 0.02 -3.41 -1.84
CA ILE A 108 0.60 -4.64 -2.36
C ILE A 108 0.33 -4.66 -3.86
N ARG A 109 1.38 -4.57 -4.67
CA ARG A 109 1.30 -4.57 -6.14
C ARG A 109 1.94 -5.81 -6.70
N TYR A 110 1.17 -6.58 -7.46
CA TYR A 110 1.66 -7.74 -8.21
C TYR A 110 2.28 -7.32 -9.54
N VAL A 111 3.32 -8.03 -9.93
CA VAL A 111 3.92 -8.08 -11.28
C VAL A 111 4.02 -9.56 -11.64
N GLY A 112 3.13 -10.02 -12.51
CA GLY A 112 2.88 -11.45 -12.68
C GLY A 112 2.34 -12.06 -11.38
N ALA A 113 3.01 -13.10 -10.88
CA ALA A 113 2.63 -13.81 -9.66
C ALA A 113 3.32 -13.32 -8.38
N SER A 114 4.36 -12.49 -8.50
CA SER A 114 5.08 -11.91 -7.36
C SER A 114 4.57 -10.51 -7.06
N ALA A 115 4.62 -10.09 -5.81
CA ALA A 115 4.22 -8.76 -5.38
C ALA A 115 5.32 -8.02 -4.63
N GLU A 116 5.27 -6.70 -4.71
CA GLU A 116 6.03 -5.80 -3.86
C GLU A 116 5.07 -5.12 -2.87
N ALA A 117 5.45 -5.09 -1.59
CA ALA A 117 4.70 -4.45 -0.53
C ALA A 117 5.36 -3.14 -0.07
N ARG A 118 4.54 -2.11 0.13
CA ARG A 118 4.97 -0.81 0.66
C ARG A 118 3.97 -0.31 1.69
N PHE A 119 4.41 0.54 2.62
CA PHE A 119 3.50 1.29 3.45
C PHE A 119 2.64 2.21 2.58
N HIS A 120 1.36 2.30 2.92
CA HIS A 120 0.44 3.23 2.28
C HIS A 120 -0.02 4.26 3.30
N ASP A 121 0.14 5.53 2.94
CA ASP A 121 -0.39 6.65 3.71
C ASP A 121 -1.62 7.20 2.95
N PRO A 122 -2.84 7.00 3.47
CA PRO A 122 -4.07 7.40 2.78
C PRO A 122 -4.20 8.91 2.65
N GLU A 123 -3.68 9.69 3.61
CA GLU A 123 -3.72 11.16 3.54
C GLU A 123 -2.77 11.67 2.46
N ARG A 124 -1.54 11.13 2.44
CA ARG A 124 -0.59 11.43 1.37
C ARG A 124 -1.13 11.03 0.00
N ALA A 125 -1.78 9.88 -0.12
CA ALA A 125 -2.36 9.43 -1.38
C ALA A 125 -3.50 10.34 -1.88
N ALA A 126 -4.37 10.79 -0.98
CA ALA A 126 -5.42 11.75 -1.32
C ALA A 126 -4.85 13.07 -1.84
N ILE A 127 -3.77 13.56 -1.24
CA ILE A 127 -3.06 14.77 -1.70
C ILE A 127 -2.49 14.56 -3.10
N GLU A 128 -1.74 13.49 -3.33
CA GLU A 128 -1.17 13.21 -4.66
C GLU A 128 -2.26 13.09 -5.73
N GLU A 129 -3.42 12.51 -5.40
CA GLU A 129 -4.56 12.44 -6.32
C GLU A 129 -5.13 13.83 -6.65
N ILE A 130 -5.37 14.67 -5.65
CA ILE A 130 -5.89 16.05 -5.84
C ILE A 130 -4.92 16.84 -6.71
N PHE A 131 -3.62 16.80 -6.40
CA PHE A 131 -2.60 17.51 -7.16
C PHE A 131 -2.47 16.98 -8.59
N GLY A 132 -2.61 15.67 -8.81
CA GLY A 132 -2.66 15.11 -10.16
C GLY A 132 -3.87 15.59 -10.98
N ARG A 133 -5.03 15.78 -10.35
CA ARG A 133 -6.21 16.37 -11.00
C ARG A 133 -5.99 17.83 -11.35
N ILE A 134 -5.35 18.60 -10.46
CA ILE A 134 -5.00 20.01 -10.72
C ILE A 134 -4.02 20.11 -11.89
N HIS A 135 -2.96 19.29 -11.89
CA HIS A 135 -1.98 19.22 -12.98
C HIS A 135 -2.67 18.96 -14.32
N ARG A 136 -3.54 17.94 -14.41
CA ARG A 136 -4.29 17.63 -15.64
C ARG A 136 -5.17 18.81 -16.10
N ALA A 137 -5.90 19.43 -15.19
CA ALA A 137 -6.75 20.58 -15.52
C ALA A 137 -5.94 21.81 -15.95
N ALA A 138 -4.75 21.99 -15.37
CA ALA A 138 -3.83 23.07 -15.74
C ALA A 138 -3.16 22.81 -17.08
N GLU A 139 -2.77 21.57 -17.37
CA GLU A 139 -2.21 21.17 -18.67
C GLU A 139 -3.23 21.40 -19.79
N GLU A 140 -4.49 21.01 -19.59
CA GLU A 140 -5.58 21.22 -20.57
C GLU A 140 -5.86 22.70 -20.87
N ARG A 141 -5.60 23.59 -19.90
CA ARG A 141 -5.87 25.04 -20.01
C ARG A 141 -4.65 25.85 -20.45
N LEU A 142 -3.50 25.63 -19.82
CA LEU A 142 -2.26 26.38 -20.00
C LEU A 142 -1.31 25.75 -21.01
N GLY A 143 -1.41 24.43 -21.24
CA GLY A 143 -0.57 23.71 -22.21
C GLY A 143 -0.95 23.96 -23.68
N LYS A 144 -2.04 24.70 -23.93
CA LYS A 144 -2.46 25.13 -25.27
C LYS A 144 -1.89 26.49 -25.67
N ASP A 145 -1.25 27.23 -24.75
CA ASP A 145 -0.68 28.54 -25.03
C ASP A 145 0.72 28.41 -25.66
N THR A 146 0.78 28.51 -26.99
CA THR A 146 1.96 28.27 -27.86
C THR A 146 3.12 29.29 -27.76
N GLY A 147 3.23 30.07 -26.68
CA GLY A 147 4.21 31.17 -26.60
C GLY A 147 5.13 31.18 -25.37
N THR A 148 4.68 30.66 -24.23
CA THR A 148 5.39 30.72 -22.95
C THR A 148 5.17 29.40 -22.20
N ASP A 149 6.20 28.85 -21.54
CA ASP A 149 6.10 27.65 -20.69
C ASP A 149 5.34 27.94 -19.37
N SER A 150 4.16 28.55 -19.48
CA SER A 150 3.29 28.95 -18.38
C SER A 150 2.86 27.74 -17.56
N TYR A 151 2.60 26.61 -18.24
CA TYR A 151 2.31 25.34 -17.57
C TYR A 151 3.52 24.82 -16.79
N GLY A 152 4.72 24.80 -17.37
CA GLY A 152 5.91 24.30 -16.67
C GLY A 152 6.25 25.11 -15.42
N VAL A 153 6.08 26.44 -15.44
CA VAL A 153 6.25 27.29 -14.25
C VAL A 153 5.19 26.97 -13.20
N PHE A 154 3.92 26.89 -13.58
CA PHE A 154 2.82 26.54 -12.67
C PHE A 154 3.01 25.16 -12.05
N ALA A 155 3.38 24.16 -12.85
CA ALA A 155 3.60 22.79 -12.42
C ALA A 155 4.67 22.71 -11.32
N ARG A 156 5.78 23.45 -11.47
CA ARG A 156 6.84 23.52 -10.45
C ARG A 156 6.36 24.16 -9.15
N GLN A 157 5.67 25.30 -9.23
CA GLN A 157 5.11 25.96 -8.05
C GLN A 157 4.11 25.06 -7.31
N LEU A 158 3.28 24.35 -8.08
CA LEU A 158 2.31 23.42 -7.53
C LEU A 158 3.00 22.23 -6.84
N ASP A 159 4.07 21.70 -7.42
CA ASP A 159 4.86 20.64 -6.80
C ASP A 159 5.58 21.11 -5.51
N GLU A 160 6.05 22.36 -5.44
CA GLU A 160 6.61 22.95 -4.21
C GLU A 160 5.56 23.02 -3.09
N VAL A 161 4.35 23.51 -3.41
CA VAL A 161 3.23 23.55 -2.46
C VAL A 161 2.84 22.14 -2.00
N LYS A 162 2.82 21.18 -2.91
CA LYS A 162 2.57 19.77 -2.60
C LYS A 162 3.57 19.22 -1.60
N GLN A 163 4.87 19.44 -1.85
CA GLN A 163 5.92 18.96 -0.96
C GLN A 163 5.84 19.63 0.41
N ALA A 164 5.59 20.93 0.46
CA ALA A 164 5.39 21.64 1.73
C ALA A 164 4.19 21.10 2.52
N LEU A 165 3.10 20.71 1.84
CA LEU A 165 1.93 20.09 2.48
C LEU A 165 2.25 18.68 3.01
N ILE A 166 2.92 17.86 2.22
CA ILE A 166 3.32 16.50 2.62
C ILE A 166 4.30 16.55 3.81
N GLU A 167 5.24 17.49 3.82
CA GLU A 167 6.19 17.64 4.92
C GLU A 167 5.48 17.99 6.24
N LYS A 168 4.45 18.85 6.20
CA LYS A 168 3.64 19.17 7.39
C LYS A 168 2.88 17.97 7.95
N LEU A 169 2.58 16.98 7.10
CA LEU A 169 1.86 15.77 7.49
C LEU A 169 2.78 14.63 7.95
N ARG A 170 4.10 14.76 7.78
CA ARG A 170 5.01 13.78 8.39
C ARG A 170 4.78 13.80 9.90
N PRO A 171 4.46 12.64 10.51
CA PRO A 171 4.45 12.56 11.97
C PRO A 171 5.85 12.93 12.48
N CYS A 172 5.93 13.82 13.47
CA CYS A 172 7.17 14.01 14.22
C CYS A 172 7.68 12.62 14.66
N PRO A 173 8.94 12.26 14.41
CA PRO A 173 9.48 11.02 14.97
C PRO A 173 9.30 11.08 16.48
N SER A 174 8.56 10.11 17.03
CA SER A 174 8.34 10.07 18.47
C SER A 174 9.70 9.91 19.16
N PRO A 175 9.93 10.60 20.30
CA PRO A 175 11.23 10.57 20.98
C PRO A 175 11.61 9.18 21.52
N SER A 176 10.78 8.15 21.37
CA SER A 176 11.03 6.82 21.97
C SER A 176 12.13 6.00 21.29
N SER A 177 12.69 6.45 20.15
CA SER A 177 13.89 5.83 19.55
C SER A 177 15.19 6.55 19.91
N ALA A 178 15.14 7.74 20.51
CA ALA A 178 16.34 8.49 20.90
C ALA A 178 16.92 8.05 22.26
N THR A 179 16.09 7.50 23.16
CA THR A 179 16.51 7.25 24.56
C THR A 179 17.18 5.88 24.80
N ARG A 180 17.37 5.04 23.76
CA ARG A 180 18.06 3.74 23.91
C ARG A 180 19.50 3.72 23.39
N ALA A 181 20.01 4.83 22.86
CA ALA A 181 21.39 4.94 22.37
C ALA A 181 22.39 5.49 23.43
N THR A 182 21.92 6.00 24.57
CA THR A 182 22.78 6.62 25.60
C THR A 182 22.99 5.78 26.87
N ALA A 183 22.43 4.57 26.94
CA ALA A 183 22.54 3.70 28.12
C ALA A 183 23.65 2.62 28.01
N ALA A 184 24.41 2.56 26.91
CA ALA A 184 25.42 1.52 26.67
C ALA A 184 26.87 2.00 26.73
N ARG A 185 27.16 3.15 27.38
CA ARG A 185 28.52 3.71 27.43
C ARG A 185 29.04 4.14 28.81
N TYR A 186 28.30 3.86 29.89
CA TYR A 186 28.74 4.11 31.27
C TYR A 186 28.45 2.90 32.16
N SER A 187 29.08 1.75 31.88
CA SER A 187 29.08 0.59 32.81
C SER A 187 30.34 -0.27 32.64
N ARG A 188 31.49 0.38 32.46
CA ARG A 188 32.81 -0.25 32.53
C ARG A 188 33.71 0.83 33.15
N TRP A 189 34.51 0.46 34.17
CA TRP A 189 35.17 1.32 35.18
C TRP A 189 34.24 1.61 36.39
N VAL A 190 34.42 1.12 37.62
CA VAL A 190 35.53 0.47 38.35
C VAL A 190 34.92 -0.31 39.52
N ALA A 191 35.24 -1.59 39.67
CA ALA A 191 35.17 -2.29 40.96
C ALA A 191 36.19 -3.45 40.96
N ARG A 192 37.44 -3.10 41.24
CA ARG A 192 38.61 -3.91 41.66
C ARG A 192 39.51 -2.88 42.36
N CYS A 193 39.99 -2.97 43.59
CA CYS A 193 40.21 -3.98 44.63
C CYS A 193 40.51 -3.16 45.93
N PRO A 194 40.92 -3.76 47.06
CA PRO A 194 40.79 -5.13 47.57
C PRO A 194 39.80 -5.25 48.73
#